data_AF-A0A832J7P0-F1
#
_entry.id   AF-A0A832J7P0-F1
#
_cell.length_a   1.000
_cell.length_b   1.000
_cell.length_c   1.000
_cell.angle_alpha   90.00
_cell.angle_beta   90.00
_cell.angle_gamma   90.00
#
_symmetry.space_group_name_H-M   'P 1'
#
loop_
_entity.id
_entity.type
_entity.pdbx_description
1 polymer ?
#
loop_
_entity_poly.entity_id
_entity_poly.type
_entity_poly.pdbx_seq_one_letter_code
_entity_poly.pdbx_strand_id
1 'polypeptide(L)'
;MKFRIVVLFWLGLWSASFASAAENMSAGAEKVSDVRVLIDMSGSMKKNDPNNLRVPALQLITQLIPEGQRSGVWTFGQYVNMMVKQGEVDAAWKDRAYQLAKEINSKGLFTNIEAVLEKSTWDWTRPDDKSNRSIILLTDGVVDISKDAGKNAESRRRILTDILPRLKQAGVTIHTIALSDDADKAFLRQLSSATEGWNEIAKDTSRLERVFLKMFEKAVPVETLPMTGNKILVDDSIKELTLLVFRKDGAETTSLLSPKGEAFDQHSKQKSLRWRHEARYDLITINKPMAGEWTVDAELDPDNRVMVVTDLKVRASRLPNLMLAEDVVAFYVELAEKGKTIRKPEFLDFVSVSLERSGHGEHQKTIPVTDDGVGQDKHANDGR
;
A
#
# COMPACT_ATOMS: atom_id res chain seq x y z
N MET A 1 -27.06 3.75 13.52
CA MET A 1 -26.19 3.95 12.33
C MET A 1 -25.32 2.70 12.24
N LYS A 2 -25.36 1.94 11.14
CA LYS A 2 -24.58 0.68 11.03
C LYS A 2 -23.28 0.97 10.29
N PHE A 3 -22.14 0.80 10.94
CA PHE A 3 -20.83 0.89 10.29
C PHE A 3 -20.58 -0.42 9.52
N ARG A 4 -20.30 -0.33 8.21
CA ARG A 4 -19.97 -1.47 7.34
C ARG A 4 -18.48 -1.46 7.06
N ILE A 5 -17.79 -2.55 7.39
CA ILE A 5 -16.39 -2.79 7.06
C ILE A 5 -16.33 -3.90 5.99
N VAL A 6 -15.58 -3.66 4.92
CA VAL A 6 -15.47 -4.54 3.74
C VAL A 6 -14.00 -4.88 3.48
N VAL A 7 -13.69 -6.16 3.31
CA VAL A 7 -12.34 -6.68 3.00
C VAL A 7 -12.40 -7.54 1.72
N LEU A 8 -11.61 -7.23 0.68
CA LEU A 8 -11.68 -7.82 -0.68
C LEU A 8 -10.46 -8.71 -1.06
N PHE A 9 -10.69 -9.87 -1.71
CA PHE A 9 -9.64 -10.82 -2.21
C PHE A 9 -9.96 -11.50 -3.56
N TRP A 10 -8.92 -12.00 -4.27
CA TRP A 10 -8.92 -12.69 -5.60
C TRP A 10 -8.13 -14.02 -5.62
N LEU A 11 -8.58 -15.07 -6.33
CA LEU A 11 -8.03 -16.44 -6.31
C LEU A 11 -7.86 -17.09 -7.71
N GLY A 12 -6.83 -17.94 -7.86
CA GLY A 12 -6.58 -18.81 -9.02
C GLY A 12 -6.21 -20.24 -8.61
N LEU A 13 -6.69 -21.25 -9.35
CA LEU A 13 -6.66 -22.68 -8.98
C LEU A 13 -5.30 -23.37 -9.22
N TRP A 14 -4.83 -24.16 -8.25
CA TRP A 14 -4.13 -25.46 -8.45
C TRP A 14 -3.99 -26.23 -7.12
N SER A 15 -3.91 -27.56 -7.20
CA SER A 15 -4.09 -28.50 -6.09
C SER A 15 -2.78 -29.04 -5.47
N ALA A 16 -2.66 -29.04 -4.14
CA ALA A 16 -1.76 -29.91 -3.36
C ALA A 16 -2.19 -29.94 -1.88
N SER A 17 -1.93 -31.05 -1.17
CA SER A 17 -2.55 -31.45 0.11
C SER A 17 -2.16 -30.70 1.39
N PHE A 18 -3.08 -30.80 2.36
CA PHE A 18 -3.15 -30.15 3.68
C PHE A 18 -2.01 -30.42 4.67
N ALA A 19 -1.59 -29.35 5.35
CA ALA A 19 -1.04 -29.40 6.71
C ALA A 19 -1.66 -28.26 7.53
N SER A 20 -2.34 -28.60 8.62
CA SER A 20 -2.94 -27.64 9.57
C SER A 20 -1.83 -27.03 10.43
N ALA A 21 -1.63 -25.72 10.30
CA ALA A 21 -0.82 -24.93 11.22
C ALA A 21 -1.74 -23.91 11.90
N ALA A 22 -2.33 -24.30 13.03
CA ALA A 22 -2.90 -23.35 13.98
C ALA A 22 -1.74 -22.77 14.82
N GLU A 23 -1.13 -21.68 14.35
CA GLU A 23 -0.20 -20.92 15.18
C GLU A 23 -0.94 -19.84 15.98
N ASN A 24 -0.74 -19.90 17.30
CA ASN A 24 -1.15 -18.89 18.27
C ASN A 24 -0.60 -17.51 17.90
N MET A 25 -1.47 -16.51 17.70
CA MET A 25 -1.04 -15.11 17.67
C MET A 25 -1.57 -14.38 18.91
N SER A 26 -0.64 -14.08 19.83
CA SER A 26 -0.85 -13.07 20.86
C SER A 26 -1.16 -11.72 20.21
N ALA A 27 -2.03 -10.92 20.83
CA ALA A 27 -2.25 -9.52 20.46
C ALA A 27 -0.92 -8.74 20.54
N GLY A 28 -0.18 -8.73 19.43
CA GLY A 28 1.12 -8.08 19.31
C GLY A 28 0.96 -6.56 19.29
N ALA A 29 1.93 -5.87 19.88
CA ALA A 29 2.06 -4.42 19.75
C ALA A 29 2.04 -4.02 18.25
N GLU A 30 1.42 -2.89 17.96
CA GLU A 30 1.22 -2.39 16.60
C GLU A 30 2.59 -2.18 15.92
N LYS A 31 2.82 -2.88 14.81
CA LYS A 31 4.09 -2.82 14.07
C LYS A 31 4.15 -1.56 13.22
N VAL A 32 5.28 -0.85 13.29
CA VAL A 32 5.57 0.30 12.42
C VAL A 32 5.94 -0.21 11.03
N SER A 33 5.32 0.31 9.98
CA SER A 33 5.69 -0.03 8.61
C SER A 33 7.02 0.64 8.25
N ASP A 34 7.99 -0.12 7.76
CA ASP A 34 9.25 0.36 7.16
C ASP A 34 9.22 0.02 5.67
N VAL A 35 8.88 1.02 4.85
CA VAL A 35 8.69 0.85 3.40
C VAL A 35 9.86 1.42 2.62
N ARG A 36 10.48 0.60 1.78
CA ARG A 36 11.60 1.00 0.93
C ARG A 36 11.18 0.99 -0.53
N VAL A 37 11.21 2.17 -1.14
CA VAL A 37 10.82 2.33 -2.55
C VAL A 37 12.09 2.33 -3.40
N LEU A 38 12.17 1.39 -4.35
CA LEU A 38 13.32 1.22 -5.23
C LEU A 38 12.88 1.54 -6.66
N ILE A 39 13.49 2.58 -7.24
CA ILE A 39 13.10 3.11 -8.55
C ILE A 39 14.24 2.95 -9.53
N ASP A 40 13.98 2.18 -10.58
CA ASP A 40 14.87 2.03 -11.72
C ASP A 40 15.02 3.36 -12.47
N MET A 41 16.25 3.74 -12.80
CA MET A 41 16.65 4.92 -13.58
C MET A 41 17.43 4.55 -14.86
N SER A 42 17.41 3.27 -15.25
CA SER A 42 18.12 2.74 -16.42
C SER A 42 17.68 3.38 -17.74
N GLY A 43 18.50 3.19 -18.78
CA GLY A 43 18.26 3.78 -20.10
C GLY A 43 17.03 3.24 -20.81
N SER A 44 16.63 1.98 -20.55
CA SER A 44 15.40 1.36 -21.10
C SER A 44 14.14 2.13 -20.70
N MET A 45 14.19 2.81 -19.55
CA MET A 45 13.10 3.64 -19.03
C MET A 45 12.72 4.77 -19.99
N LYS A 46 13.60 5.21 -20.91
CA LYS A 46 13.22 6.18 -21.95
C LYS A 46 12.14 5.67 -22.89
N LYS A 47 12.11 4.36 -23.13
CA LYS A 47 11.12 3.68 -23.98
C LYS A 47 9.92 3.23 -23.16
N ASN A 48 10.17 2.68 -21.98
CA ASN A 48 9.14 2.03 -21.16
C ASN A 48 8.38 3.00 -20.24
N ASP A 49 8.96 4.17 -19.94
CA ASP A 49 8.33 5.25 -19.19
C ASP A 49 8.68 6.62 -19.82
N PRO A 50 8.22 6.88 -21.06
CA PRO A 50 8.62 8.07 -21.81
C PRO A 50 8.15 9.37 -21.16
N ASN A 51 7.06 9.31 -20.39
CA ASN A 51 6.49 10.45 -19.67
C ASN A 51 7.00 10.55 -18.22
N ASN A 52 7.93 9.70 -17.82
CA ASN A 52 8.55 9.69 -16.49
C ASN A 52 7.54 9.62 -15.33
N LEU A 53 6.54 8.75 -15.47
CA LEU A 53 5.43 8.54 -14.56
C LEU A 53 5.87 8.03 -13.19
N ARG A 54 7.11 7.56 -13.07
CA ARG A 54 7.80 7.36 -11.80
C ARG A 54 7.72 8.56 -10.87
N VAL A 55 7.80 9.77 -11.42
CA VAL A 55 7.75 11.03 -10.65
C VAL A 55 6.40 11.18 -9.95
N PRO A 56 5.25 11.26 -10.66
CA PRO A 56 3.95 11.40 -10.00
C PRO A 56 3.61 10.19 -9.12
N ALA A 57 4.01 8.97 -9.50
CA ALA A 57 3.79 7.79 -8.68
C ALA A 57 4.54 7.85 -7.34
N LEU A 58 5.83 8.25 -7.35
CA LEU A 58 6.59 8.43 -6.12
C LEU A 58 6.05 9.59 -5.28
N GLN A 59 5.68 10.69 -5.93
CA GLN A 59 5.07 11.83 -5.23
C GLN A 59 3.79 11.41 -4.53
N LEU A 60 2.91 10.64 -5.18
CA LEU A 60 1.70 10.12 -4.56
C LEU A 60 2.02 9.30 -3.30
N ILE A 61 2.76 8.21 -3.42
CA ILE A 61 2.97 7.29 -2.29
C ILE A 61 3.68 7.95 -1.11
N THR A 62 4.64 8.85 -1.37
CA THR A 62 5.38 9.51 -0.28
C THR A 62 4.50 10.42 0.55
N GLN A 63 3.43 10.98 -0.04
CA GLN A 63 2.46 11.76 0.71
C GLN A 63 1.44 10.89 1.46
N LEU A 64 1.12 9.71 0.93
CA LEU A 64 0.13 8.79 1.52
C LEU A 64 0.66 8.00 2.73
N ILE A 65 1.97 7.82 2.86
CA ILE A 65 2.55 7.15 4.05
C ILE A 65 2.17 7.96 5.30
N PRO A 66 1.49 7.38 6.30
CA PRO A 66 1.15 8.09 7.53
C PRO A 66 2.39 8.58 8.27
N GLU A 67 2.25 9.68 9.02
CA GLU A 67 3.33 10.13 9.90
C GLU A 67 3.64 9.10 10.99
N GLY A 68 4.90 9.06 11.43
CA GLY A 68 5.40 8.09 12.41
C GLY A 68 5.76 6.71 11.83
N GLN A 69 5.43 6.45 10.56
CA GLN A 69 5.96 5.29 9.83
C GLN A 69 7.43 5.50 9.44
N ARG A 70 8.09 4.48 8.91
CA ARG A 70 9.46 4.60 8.37
C ARG A 70 9.47 4.41 6.87
N SER A 71 10.28 5.21 6.18
CA SER A 71 10.48 5.03 4.75
C SER A 71 11.80 5.62 4.25
N GLY A 72 12.24 5.13 3.09
CA GLY A 72 13.35 5.66 2.32
C GLY A 72 13.15 5.37 0.83
N VAL A 73 13.81 6.15 -0.03
CA VAL A 73 13.74 6.00 -1.48
C VAL A 73 15.13 5.83 -2.04
N TRP A 74 15.32 4.79 -2.83
CA TRP A 74 16.54 4.53 -3.57
C TRP A 74 16.26 4.57 -5.06
N THR A 75 17.18 5.18 -5.79
CA THR A 75 17.22 5.06 -7.23
C THR A 75 18.41 4.25 -7.66
N PHE A 76 18.27 3.52 -8.77
CA PHE A 76 19.34 2.65 -9.24
C PHE A 76 19.43 2.57 -10.76
N GLY A 77 20.66 2.38 -11.22
CA GLY A 77 21.02 1.90 -12.55
C GLY A 77 22.27 1.05 -12.35
N GLN A 78 23.42 1.53 -12.83
CA GLN A 78 24.73 0.95 -12.54
C GLN A 78 25.10 1.17 -11.07
N TYR A 79 24.78 2.36 -10.56
CA TYR A 79 24.99 2.77 -9.18
C TYR A 79 23.67 2.94 -8.45
N VAL A 80 23.73 2.84 -7.13
CA VAL A 80 22.59 2.98 -6.23
C VAL A 80 22.76 4.26 -5.43
N ASN A 81 21.72 5.10 -5.44
CA ASN A 81 21.68 6.35 -4.70
C ASN A 81 20.52 6.30 -3.71
N MET A 82 20.79 6.64 -2.45
CA MET A 82 19.72 6.89 -1.47
C MET A 82 19.18 8.29 -1.73
N MET A 83 18.20 8.39 -2.63
CA MET A 83 17.59 9.66 -3.03
C MET A 83 16.93 10.33 -1.83
N VAL A 84 16.06 9.61 -1.13
CA VAL A 84 15.45 10.11 0.12
C VAL A 84 16.01 9.29 1.26
N LYS A 85 16.65 9.97 2.22
CA LYS A 85 17.23 9.35 3.41
C LYS A 85 16.17 8.52 4.15
N GLN A 86 16.54 7.29 4.50
CA GLN A 86 15.68 6.45 5.35
C GLN A 86 15.51 7.08 6.73
N GLY A 87 14.27 7.12 7.22
CA GLY A 87 13.94 7.70 8.52
C GLY A 87 12.46 7.62 8.84
N GLU A 88 12.08 8.22 9.96
CA GLU A 88 10.67 8.44 10.31
C GLU A 88 10.04 9.43 9.32
N VAL A 89 8.80 9.15 8.92
CA VAL A 89 8.02 9.97 8.02
C VAL A 89 7.35 11.07 8.84
N ASP A 90 7.77 12.31 8.59
CA ASP A 90 7.16 13.54 9.08
C ASP A 90 6.86 14.49 7.89
N ALA A 91 6.23 15.63 8.16
CA ALA A 91 5.93 16.62 7.13
C ALA A 91 7.17 17.07 6.33
N ALA A 92 8.32 17.23 6.98
CA ALA A 92 9.56 17.66 6.33
C ALA A 92 10.15 16.58 5.41
N TRP A 93 10.05 15.31 5.82
CA TRP A 93 10.41 14.15 5.02
C TRP A 93 9.51 14.06 3.79
N LYS A 94 8.19 14.21 3.97
CA LYS A 94 7.21 14.21 2.86
C LYS A 94 7.48 15.32 1.86
N ASP A 95 7.75 16.54 2.31
CA ASP A 95 8.08 17.67 1.44
C ASP A 95 9.40 17.43 0.69
N ARG A 96 10.43 16.94 1.37
CA ARG A 96 11.72 16.60 0.76
C ARG A 96 11.55 15.51 -0.30
N ALA A 97 10.85 14.44 0.02
CA ALA A 97 10.60 13.33 -0.91
C ALA A 97 9.85 13.80 -2.16
N TYR A 98 8.84 14.66 -1.99
CA TYR A 98 8.08 15.25 -3.09
C TYR A 98 8.95 16.11 -4.03
N GLN A 99 9.90 16.89 -3.49
CA GLN A 99 10.81 17.68 -4.32
C GLN A 99 11.85 16.81 -5.02
N LEU A 100 12.48 15.87 -4.30
CA LEU A 100 13.52 15.00 -4.85
C LEU A 100 12.98 14.03 -5.90
N ALA A 101 11.70 13.66 -5.83
CA ALA A 101 11.05 12.86 -6.87
C ALA A 101 11.20 13.48 -8.27
N LYS A 102 11.24 14.81 -8.37
CA LYS A 102 11.42 15.54 -9.65
C LYS A 102 12.79 15.31 -10.29
N GLU A 103 13.77 14.81 -9.54
CA GLU A 103 15.12 14.50 -10.05
C GLU A 103 15.19 13.14 -10.75
N ILE A 104 14.15 12.30 -10.62
CA ILE A 104 14.09 11.01 -11.33
C ILE A 104 14.17 11.24 -12.83
N ASN A 105 15.01 10.44 -13.49
CA ASN A 105 15.26 10.50 -14.92
C ASN A 105 15.71 9.13 -15.44
N SER A 106 15.97 9.02 -16.75
CA SER A 106 16.36 7.78 -17.42
C SER A 106 17.80 7.85 -17.96
N LYS A 107 18.73 8.42 -17.18
CA LYS A 107 20.14 8.58 -17.57
C LYS A 107 21.06 7.50 -17.00
N GLY A 108 20.55 6.61 -16.15
CA GLY A 108 21.31 5.48 -15.62
C GLY A 108 21.71 4.51 -16.74
N LEU A 109 22.94 4.01 -16.69
CA LEU A 109 23.34 2.82 -17.45
C LEU A 109 22.95 1.59 -16.63
N PHE A 110 22.64 0.47 -17.27
CA PHE A 110 22.40 -0.81 -16.59
C PHE A 110 21.22 -0.78 -15.58
N THR A 111 20.85 -1.95 -15.09
CA THR A 111 19.74 -2.21 -14.15
C THR A 111 20.23 -3.13 -13.04
N ASN A 112 20.96 -2.57 -12.06
CA ASN A 112 21.60 -3.32 -10.99
C ASN A 112 20.65 -3.58 -9.80
N ILE A 113 19.71 -4.51 -10.01
CA ILE A 113 18.74 -4.93 -8.99
C ILE A 113 19.44 -5.56 -7.77
N GLU A 114 20.54 -6.30 -7.99
CA GLU A 114 21.34 -6.90 -6.91
C GLU A 114 21.83 -5.83 -5.94
N ALA A 115 22.55 -4.83 -6.45
CA ALA A 115 23.15 -3.79 -5.61
C ALA A 115 22.09 -2.95 -4.88
N VAL A 116 20.94 -2.65 -5.52
CA VAL A 116 19.90 -1.85 -4.84
C VAL A 116 19.22 -2.67 -3.75
N LEU A 117 18.99 -3.97 -3.94
CA LEU A 117 18.46 -4.83 -2.87
C LEU A 117 19.45 -4.90 -1.71
N GLU A 118 20.74 -5.08 -1.95
CA GLU A 118 21.74 -5.10 -0.87
C GLU A 118 21.82 -3.77 -0.11
N LYS A 119 22.03 -2.67 -0.84
CA LYS A 119 22.24 -1.35 -0.23
C LYS A 119 20.98 -0.77 0.39
N SER A 120 19.81 -1.11 -0.13
CA SER A 120 18.56 -0.70 0.48
C SER A 120 18.14 -1.60 1.62
N THR A 121 18.79 -2.76 1.89
CA THR A 121 18.40 -3.70 2.96
C THR A 121 19.52 -4.02 3.95
N TRP A 122 20.52 -3.15 4.02
CA TRP A 122 21.73 -3.32 4.84
C TRP A 122 21.45 -3.54 6.34
N ASP A 123 20.39 -2.93 6.86
CA ASP A 123 19.92 -3.02 8.26
C ASP A 123 18.80 -4.06 8.48
N TRP A 124 18.41 -4.81 7.44
CA TRP A 124 17.41 -5.88 7.51
C TRP A 124 18.06 -7.26 7.45
N THR A 125 18.78 -7.62 8.51
CA THR A 125 19.52 -8.90 8.60
C THR A 125 18.82 -9.98 9.40
N ARG A 126 17.83 -9.62 10.22
CA ARG A 126 17.06 -10.52 11.10
C ARG A 126 15.60 -10.08 11.19
N PRO A 127 14.67 -10.96 11.58
CA PRO A 127 13.29 -10.58 11.88
C PRO A 127 13.21 -9.42 12.88
N ASP A 128 12.14 -8.63 12.76
CA ASP A 128 11.83 -7.57 13.71
C ASP A 128 10.34 -7.54 13.99
N ASP A 129 9.98 -7.93 15.20
CA ASP A 129 8.59 -7.99 15.63
C ASP A 129 7.97 -6.61 15.85
N LYS A 130 8.75 -5.53 15.73
CA LYS A 130 8.26 -4.15 15.84
C LYS A 130 7.99 -3.51 14.49
N SER A 131 8.43 -4.12 13.38
CA SER A 131 8.25 -3.53 12.05
C SER A 131 7.65 -4.47 11.02
N ASN A 132 6.79 -3.92 10.16
CA ASN A 132 6.38 -4.55 8.92
C ASN A 132 7.27 -4.02 7.81
N ARG A 133 8.11 -4.87 7.23
CA ARG A 133 9.13 -4.45 6.27
C ARG A 133 8.69 -4.75 4.86
N SER A 134 8.60 -3.72 4.03
CA SER A 134 8.10 -3.85 2.67
C SER A 134 9.04 -3.16 1.69
N ILE A 135 9.31 -3.82 0.56
CA ILE A 135 9.98 -3.22 -0.59
C ILE A 135 8.94 -3.00 -1.67
N ILE A 136 8.93 -1.83 -2.29
CA ILE A 136 8.21 -1.58 -3.54
C ILE A 136 9.26 -1.36 -4.61
N LEU A 137 9.48 -2.39 -5.44
CA LEU A 137 10.44 -2.37 -6.54
C LEU A 137 9.73 -2.04 -7.85
N LEU A 138 10.12 -0.93 -8.46
CA LEU A 138 9.68 -0.54 -9.78
C LEU A 138 10.85 -0.66 -10.76
N THR A 139 10.68 -1.49 -11.78
CA THR A 139 11.66 -1.69 -12.85
C THR A 139 10.96 -2.04 -14.15
N ASP A 140 11.60 -1.70 -15.26
CA ASP A 140 11.12 -2.03 -16.59
C ASP A 140 11.86 -3.21 -17.21
N GLY A 141 12.76 -3.86 -16.45
CA GLY A 141 13.85 -4.59 -17.05
C GLY A 141 14.20 -5.95 -16.43
N VAL A 142 15.17 -6.56 -17.10
CA VAL A 142 15.94 -7.72 -16.67
C VAL A 142 17.05 -7.27 -15.73
N VAL A 143 17.60 -8.20 -14.94
CA VAL A 143 18.85 -7.95 -14.23
C VAL A 143 19.96 -7.73 -15.27
N ASP A 144 20.47 -6.50 -15.35
CA ASP A 144 21.52 -6.12 -16.30
C ASP A 144 22.58 -5.32 -15.55
N ILE A 145 23.70 -5.95 -15.19
CA ILE A 145 24.79 -5.30 -14.46
C ILE A 145 26.00 -5.00 -15.35
N SER A 146 26.04 -5.60 -16.54
CA SER A 146 27.13 -5.45 -17.50
C SER A 146 26.73 -5.95 -18.89
N LYS A 147 27.53 -5.63 -19.92
CA LYS A 147 27.34 -6.18 -21.27
C LYS A 147 27.52 -7.71 -21.38
N ASP A 148 28.03 -8.35 -20.32
CA ASP A 148 28.26 -9.79 -20.26
C ASP A 148 27.01 -10.50 -19.69
N ALA A 149 26.35 -11.28 -20.56
CA ALA A 149 25.16 -12.04 -20.18
C ALA A 149 25.42 -13.06 -19.06
N GLY A 150 26.64 -13.60 -18.96
CA GLY A 150 27.04 -14.51 -17.89
C GLY A 150 27.05 -13.81 -16.52
N LYS A 151 27.59 -12.59 -16.46
CA LYS A 151 27.55 -11.78 -15.23
C LYS A 151 26.13 -11.41 -14.81
N ASN A 152 25.27 -11.11 -15.78
CA ASN A 152 23.85 -10.81 -15.54
C ASN A 152 23.10 -12.04 -14.99
N ALA A 153 23.32 -13.21 -15.58
CA ALA A 153 22.76 -14.48 -15.10
C ALA A 153 23.27 -14.83 -13.69
N GLU A 154 24.55 -14.58 -13.41
CA GLU A 154 25.13 -14.83 -12.10
C GLU A 154 24.57 -13.89 -11.02
N SER A 155 24.39 -12.60 -11.36
CA SER A 155 23.72 -11.61 -10.50
C SER A 155 22.29 -12.03 -10.18
N ARG A 156 21.51 -12.40 -11.20
CA ARG A 156 20.16 -12.96 -11.02
C ARG A 156 20.17 -14.19 -10.11
N ARG A 157 21.15 -15.10 -10.28
CA ARG A 157 21.29 -16.27 -9.41
C ARG A 157 21.53 -15.86 -7.95
N ARG A 158 22.51 -14.99 -7.68
CA ARG A 158 22.81 -14.51 -6.30
C ARG A 158 21.62 -13.81 -5.65
N ILE A 159 20.84 -13.04 -6.40
CA ILE A 159 19.60 -12.46 -5.89
C ILE A 159 18.66 -13.58 -5.39
N LEU A 160 18.47 -14.63 -6.17
CA LEU A 160 17.53 -15.71 -5.83
C LEU A 160 18.07 -16.68 -4.76
N THR A 161 19.37 -16.94 -4.73
CA THR A 161 19.97 -17.94 -3.83
C THR A 161 20.44 -17.34 -2.49
N ASP A 162 20.81 -16.06 -2.47
CA ASP A 162 21.50 -15.47 -1.32
C ASP A 162 20.65 -14.33 -0.72
N ILE A 163 20.27 -13.34 -1.53
CA ILE A 163 19.56 -12.15 -1.06
C ILE A 163 18.10 -12.48 -0.70
N LEU A 164 17.37 -13.14 -1.59
CA LEU A 164 15.96 -13.42 -1.42
C LEU A 164 15.67 -14.30 -0.18
N PRO A 165 16.42 -15.39 0.09
CA PRO A 165 16.23 -16.15 1.31
C PRO A 165 16.54 -15.35 2.58
N ARG A 166 17.58 -14.51 2.58
CA ARG A 166 17.90 -13.62 3.70
C ARG A 166 16.75 -12.63 3.96
N LEU A 167 16.21 -12.01 2.91
CA LEU A 167 15.10 -11.06 3.05
C LEU A 167 13.82 -11.75 3.54
N LYS A 168 13.52 -12.95 3.04
CA LYS A 168 12.41 -13.77 3.54
C LYS A 168 12.59 -14.09 5.03
N GLN A 169 13.77 -14.52 5.44
CA GLN A 169 14.08 -14.78 6.85
C GLN A 169 13.99 -13.51 7.70
N ALA A 170 14.29 -12.33 7.16
CA ALA A 170 14.15 -11.06 7.85
C ALA A 170 12.69 -10.53 7.91
N GLY A 171 11.72 -11.29 7.40
CA GLY A 171 10.30 -10.92 7.37
C GLY A 171 9.97 -9.80 6.39
N VAL A 172 10.74 -9.67 5.31
CA VAL A 172 10.56 -8.63 4.29
C VAL A 172 9.60 -9.11 3.21
N THR A 173 8.62 -8.29 2.86
CA THR A 173 7.71 -8.49 1.73
C THR A 173 8.16 -7.66 0.53
N ILE A 174 8.31 -8.26 -0.65
CA ILE A 174 8.76 -7.56 -1.86
C ILE A 174 7.59 -7.42 -2.84
N HIS A 175 7.11 -6.20 -3.05
CA HIS A 175 6.17 -5.88 -4.11
C HIS A 175 6.95 -5.46 -5.36
N THR A 176 6.50 -5.91 -6.53
CA THR A 176 7.16 -5.64 -7.80
C THR A 176 6.19 -5.05 -8.81
N ILE A 177 6.61 -4.01 -9.51
CA ILE A 177 5.84 -3.38 -10.58
C ILE A 177 6.72 -3.39 -11.83
N ALA A 178 6.25 -4.09 -12.87
CA ALA A 178 6.85 -4.09 -14.19
C ALA A 178 6.22 -3.00 -15.06
N LEU A 179 7.02 -2.12 -15.65
CA LEU A 179 6.53 -1.02 -16.51
C LEU A 179 6.36 -1.39 -17.99
N SER A 180 6.81 -2.58 -18.38
CA SER A 180 6.74 -3.03 -19.77
C SER A 180 6.51 -4.53 -19.85
N ASP A 181 6.10 -4.99 -21.03
CA ASP A 181 6.07 -6.44 -21.33
C ASP A 181 7.46 -7.03 -21.53
N ASP A 182 8.47 -6.19 -21.78
CA ASP A 182 9.87 -6.56 -22.02
C ASP A 182 10.61 -6.88 -20.69
N ALA A 183 10.00 -6.59 -19.53
CA ALA A 183 10.56 -6.92 -18.22
C ALA A 183 10.66 -8.44 -17.97
N ASP A 184 11.59 -8.88 -17.11
CA ASP A 184 11.67 -10.28 -16.64
C ASP A 184 10.52 -10.57 -15.65
N LYS A 185 9.31 -10.74 -16.18
CA LYS A 185 8.08 -10.98 -15.42
C LYS A 185 8.18 -12.23 -14.54
N ALA A 186 8.89 -13.26 -15.01
CA ALA A 186 9.09 -14.49 -14.26
C ALA A 186 9.94 -14.23 -13.01
N PHE A 187 11.04 -13.49 -13.17
CA PHE A 187 11.90 -13.10 -12.04
C PHE A 187 11.18 -12.19 -11.04
N LEU A 188 10.49 -11.14 -11.50
CA LEU A 188 9.77 -10.22 -10.61
C LEU A 188 8.65 -10.92 -9.83
N ARG A 189 7.92 -11.82 -10.50
CA ARG A 189 6.93 -12.69 -9.83
C ARG A 189 7.59 -13.61 -8.81
N GLN A 190 8.76 -14.16 -9.11
CA GLN A 190 9.47 -15.01 -8.17
C GLN A 190 9.89 -14.26 -6.90
N LEU A 191 10.40 -13.02 -7.02
CA LEU A 191 10.75 -12.19 -5.85
C LEU A 191 9.53 -11.94 -4.95
N SER A 192 8.43 -11.53 -5.56
CA SER A 192 7.21 -11.18 -4.85
C SER A 192 6.53 -12.40 -4.23
N SER A 193 6.28 -13.46 -5.01
CA SER A 193 5.64 -14.67 -4.49
C SER A 193 6.46 -15.34 -3.38
N ALA A 194 7.80 -15.35 -3.46
CA ALA A 194 8.63 -15.95 -2.42
C ALA A 194 8.57 -15.21 -1.07
N THR A 195 8.19 -13.94 -1.08
CA THR A 195 8.13 -13.04 0.09
C THR A 195 6.70 -12.60 0.41
N GLU A 196 5.69 -13.28 -0.15
CA GLU A 196 4.27 -12.98 0.01
C GLU A 196 3.86 -11.57 -0.46
N GLY A 197 4.67 -10.97 -1.33
CA GLY A 197 4.40 -9.69 -1.95
C GLY A 197 3.57 -9.83 -3.22
N TRP A 198 3.18 -8.67 -3.75
CA TRP A 198 2.33 -8.57 -4.93
C TRP A 198 3.14 -8.20 -6.18
N ASN A 199 2.70 -8.67 -7.35
CA ASN A 199 3.28 -8.34 -8.65
C ASN A 199 2.24 -7.69 -9.56
N GLU A 200 2.58 -6.57 -10.18
CA GLU A 200 1.74 -5.93 -11.20
C GLU A 200 2.51 -5.58 -12.46
N ILE A 201 1.77 -5.47 -13.56
CA ILE A 201 2.25 -4.92 -14.81
C ILE A 201 1.48 -3.63 -15.09
N ALA A 202 2.19 -2.52 -15.18
CA ALA A 202 1.65 -1.21 -15.47
C ALA A 202 2.10 -0.78 -16.87
N LYS A 203 1.26 -1.06 -17.88
CA LYS A 203 1.57 -0.77 -19.30
C LYS A 203 1.27 0.68 -19.71
N ASP A 204 0.38 1.33 -18.98
CA ASP A 204 -0.24 2.58 -19.41
C ASP A 204 -0.08 3.70 -18.38
N THR A 205 -0.19 4.92 -18.89
CA THR A 205 0.15 6.11 -18.14
C THR A 205 -0.77 6.36 -16.95
N SER A 206 -2.07 6.14 -17.10
CA SER A 206 -3.09 6.28 -16.04
C SER A 206 -3.12 5.11 -15.05
N ARG A 207 -2.50 3.98 -15.39
CA ARG A 207 -2.52 2.76 -14.58
C ARG A 207 -1.43 2.76 -13.51
N LEU A 208 -0.31 3.45 -13.74
CA LEU A 208 0.84 3.37 -12.84
C LEU A 208 0.53 3.87 -11.43
N GLU A 209 -0.05 5.06 -11.28
CA GLU A 209 -0.40 5.58 -9.94
C GLU A 209 -1.40 4.70 -9.22
N ARG A 210 -2.38 4.15 -9.94
CA ARG A 210 -3.39 3.25 -9.37
C ARG A 210 -2.76 1.94 -8.91
N VAL A 211 -1.81 1.41 -9.67
CA VAL A 211 -1.02 0.23 -9.27
C VAL A 211 -0.15 0.56 -8.06
N PHE A 212 0.49 1.72 -8.02
CA PHE A 212 1.28 2.18 -6.89
C PHE A 212 0.45 2.34 -5.62
N LEU A 213 -0.74 2.96 -5.74
CA LEU A 213 -1.70 3.08 -4.65
C LEU A 213 -2.07 1.70 -4.09
N LYS A 214 -2.42 0.76 -4.96
CA LYS A 214 -2.73 -0.62 -4.56
C LYS A 214 -1.53 -1.31 -3.89
N MET A 215 -0.30 -1.13 -4.40
CA MET A 215 0.89 -1.69 -3.76
C MET A 215 1.14 -1.08 -2.39
N PHE A 216 0.93 0.22 -2.28
CA PHE A 216 1.06 0.96 -1.03
C PHE A 216 0.03 0.47 0.01
N GLU A 217 -1.25 0.32 -0.35
CA GLU A 217 -2.29 -0.22 0.53
C GLU A 217 -1.99 -1.64 1.02
N LYS A 218 -1.21 -2.43 0.25
CA LYS A 218 -0.73 -3.75 0.68
C LYS A 218 0.51 -3.65 1.59
N ALA A 219 1.37 -2.67 1.35
CA ALA A 219 2.61 -2.49 2.09
C ALA A 219 2.42 -1.77 3.44
N VAL A 220 1.44 -0.86 3.52
CA VAL A 220 1.13 -0.04 4.69
C VAL A 220 -0.35 -0.19 5.02
N PRO A 221 -0.68 -0.76 6.19
CA PRO A 221 -2.06 -0.75 6.68
C PRO A 221 -2.50 0.69 6.93
N VAL A 222 -3.50 1.14 6.17
CA VAL A 222 -4.08 2.47 6.28
C VAL A 222 -5.58 2.37 6.51
N GLU A 223 -6.09 3.21 7.40
CA GLU A 223 -7.52 3.28 7.66
C GLU A 223 -8.19 4.15 6.61
N THR A 224 -9.38 3.75 6.17
CA THR A 224 -10.12 4.45 5.13
C THR A 224 -11.57 4.69 5.51
N LEU A 225 -12.15 5.74 4.93
CA LEU A 225 -13.59 5.99 5.01
C LEU A 225 -14.25 5.71 3.66
N PRO A 226 -15.49 5.20 3.66
CA PRO A 226 -16.25 5.10 2.43
C PRO A 226 -16.62 6.49 1.91
N MET A 227 -16.60 6.64 0.59
CA MET A 227 -17.11 7.82 -0.10
C MET A 227 -18.35 7.44 -0.90
N THR A 228 -19.50 8.04 -0.57
CA THR A 228 -20.79 7.75 -1.24
C THR A 228 -21.31 9.01 -1.91
N GLY A 229 -21.41 9.00 -3.25
CA GLY A 229 -21.84 10.19 -3.99
C GLY A 229 -20.96 11.41 -3.69
N ASN A 230 -19.64 11.21 -3.60
CA ASN A 230 -18.65 12.20 -3.18
C ASN A 230 -18.83 12.81 -1.78
N LYS A 231 -19.66 12.19 -0.94
CA LYS A 231 -19.83 12.60 0.46
C LYS A 231 -19.07 11.68 1.39
N ILE A 232 -18.53 12.28 2.44
CA ILE A 232 -17.67 11.64 3.42
C ILE A 232 -18.15 12.09 4.80
N LEU A 233 -18.49 11.14 5.66
CA LEU A 233 -18.85 11.42 7.04
C LEU A 233 -17.61 11.33 7.91
N VAL A 234 -17.23 12.44 8.54
CA VAL A 234 -16.05 12.57 9.40
C VAL A 234 -16.51 12.74 10.84
N ASP A 235 -15.91 12.02 11.78
CA ASP A 235 -16.12 12.18 13.21
C ASP A 235 -14.91 12.86 13.90
N ASP A 236 -15.05 13.15 15.19
CA ASP A 236 -14.07 13.89 15.99
C ASP A 236 -12.83 13.06 16.41
N SER A 237 -12.85 11.74 16.21
CA SER A 237 -11.69 10.87 16.47
C SER A 237 -10.60 10.99 15.40
N ILE A 238 -10.94 11.54 14.23
CA ILE A 238 -10.04 11.65 13.09
C ILE A 238 -9.03 12.78 13.32
N LYS A 239 -7.75 12.40 13.36
CA LYS A 239 -6.62 13.33 13.57
C LYS A 239 -6.12 13.93 12.26
N GLU A 240 -6.18 13.17 11.18
CA GLU A 240 -5.82 13.61 9.83
C GLU A 240 -6.76 12.92 8.83
N LEU A 241 -7.21 13.69 7.83
CA LEU A 241 -7.98 13.21 6.69
C LEU A 241 -7.18 13.50 5.42
N THR A 242 -6.93 12.49 4.60
CA THR A 242 -6.31 12.65 3.28
C THR A 242 -7.24 12.15 2.20
N LEU A 243 -7.64 13.05 1.29
CA LEU A 243 -8.46 12.75 0.12
C LEU A 243 -7.55 12.61 -1.09
N LEU A 244 -7.65 11.48 -1.78
CA LEU A 244 -7.07 11.27 -3.10
C LEU A 244 -8.20 11.27 -4.13
N VAL A 245 -8.21 12.29 -4.98
CA VAL A 245 -9.21 12.48 -6.03
C VAL A 245 -8.51 12.35 -7.38
N PHE A 246 -8.74 11.25 -8.09
CA PHE A 246 -8.23 11.08 -9.45
C PHE A 246 -8.95 12.03 -10.42
N ARG A 247 -8.21 12.55 -11.38
CA ARG A 247 -8.68 13.53 -12.35
C ARG A 247 -8.50 12.99 -13.76
N LYS A 248 -9.43 13.37 -14.62
CA LYS A 248 -9.34 13.14 -16.07
C LYS A 248 -8.80 14.39 -16.73
N ASP A 249 -8.20 14.23 -17.91
CA ASP A 249 -7.73 15.35 -18.70
C ASP A 249 -8.92 16.27 -19.06
N GLY A 250 -8.78 17.55 -18.73
CA GLY A 250 -9.84 18.56 -18.96
C GLY A 250 -10.98 18.54 -17.94
N ALA A 251 -10.90 17.73 -16.87
CA ALA A 251 -11.88 17.76 -15.79
C ALA A 251 -11.89 19.12 -15.08
N GLU A 252 -13.06 19.48 -14.54
CA GLU A 252 -13.21 20.67 -13.70
C GLU A 252 -12.27 20.64 -12.48
N THR A 253 -11.97 21.81 -11.94
CA THR A 253 -11.13 21.93 -10.75
C THR A 253 -11.87 21.34 -9.56
N THR A 254 -11.23 20.39 -8.87
CA THR A 254 -11.81 19.81 -7.66
C THR A 254 -12.00 20.91 -6.60
N SER A 255 -13.17 20.93 -5.98
CA SER A 255 -13.44 21.73 -4.80
C SER A 255 -13.93 20.85 -3.64
N LEU A 256 -13.78 21.34 -2.42
CA LEU A 256 -14.14 20.64 -1.20
C LEU A 256 -15.03 21.52 -0.34
N LEU A 257 -16.23 21.05 -0.03
CA LEU A 257 -17.17 21.70 0.86
C LEU A 257 -17.09 21.09 2.26
N SER A 258 -16.86 21.96 3.25
CA SER A 258 -16.92 21.59 4.67
C SER A 258 -18.35 21.34 5.15
N PRO A 259 -18.54 20.73 6.34
CA PRO A 259 -19.86 20.56 6.95
C PRO A 259 -20.61 21.87 7.21
N LYS A 260 -19.91 23.02 7.21
CA LYS A 260 -20.50 24.36 7.36
C LYS A 260 -20.77 25.06 6.03
N GLY A 261 -20.46 24.42 4.91
CA GLY A 261 -20.62 24.99 3.56
C GLY A 261 -19.47 25.90 3.11
N GLU A 262 -18.39 26.01 3.88
CA GLU A 262 -17.16 26.69 3.41
C GLU A 262 -16.51 25.85 2.30
N ALA A 263 -16.19 26.50 1.17
CA ALA A 263 -15.57 25.87 0.00
C ALA A 263 -14.05 26.07 0.00
N PHE A 264 -13.32 25.01 -0.34
CA PHE A 264 -11.87 24.99 -0.49
C PHE A 264 -11.48 24.50 -1.88
N ASP A 265 -10.35 25.00 -2.35
CA ASP A 265 -9.75 24.66 -3.64
C ASP A 265 -8.22 24.67 -3.53
N GLN A 266 -7.54 24.43 -4.66
CA GLN A 266 -6.07 24.47 -4.76
C GLN A 266 -5.43 25.83 -4.37
N HIS A 267 -6.19 26.92 -4.32
CA HIS A 267 -5.70 28.26 -3.98
C HIS A 267 -5.93 28.62 -2.51
N SER A 268 -6.68 27.78 -1.79
CA SER A 268 -7.03 27.98 -0.39
C SER A 268 -5.79 27.91 0.51
N LYS A 269 -5.61 28.93 1.36
CA LYS A 269 -4.44 29.07 2.24
C LYS A 269 -4.85 28.95 3.70
N GLN A 270 -5.08 27.72 4.16
CA GLN A 270 -5.30 27.42 5.58
C GLN A 270 -4.15 26.58 6.13
N LYS A 271 -3.72 26.84 7.37
CA LYS A 271 -2.61 26.09 7.98
C LYS A 271 -2.90 24.61 8.17
N SER A 272 -4.18 24.26 8.38
CA SER A 272 -4.64 22.89 8.58
C SER A 272 -4.88 22.14 7.28
N LEU A 273 -4.91 22.82 6.12
CA LEU A 273 -5.21 22.23 4.83
C LEU A 273 -3.99 22.32 3.92
N ARG A 274 -3.55 21.17 3.40
CA ARG A 274 -2.52 21.08 2.38
C ARG A 274 -3.14 20.47 1.13
N TRP A 275 -3.12 21.25 0.05
CA TRP A 275 -3.59 20.80 -1.26
C TRP A 275 -2.40 20.62 -2.19
N ARG A 276 -2.23 19.42 -2.76
CA ARG A 276 -1.29 19.16 -3.85
C ARG A 276 -2.07 18.87 -5.12
N HIS A 277 -1.99 19.81 -6.04
CA HIS A 277 -2.59 19.70 -7.35
C HIS A 277 -1.60 19.12 -8.34
N GLU A 278 -1.90 17.93 -8.85
CA GLU A 278 -1.14 17.29 -9.91
C GLU A 278 -2.00 17.14 -11.17
N ALA A 279 -1.35 16.83 -12.29
CA ALA A 279 -2.03 16.67 -13.57
C ALA A 279 -3.15 15.62 -13.53
N ARG A 280 -2.99 14.55 -12.74
CA ARG A 280 -3.90 13.38 -12.74
C ARG A 280 -4.60 13.11 -11.42
N TYR A 281 -4.29 13.87 -10.38
CA TYR A 281 -4.96 13.75 -9.10
C TYR A 281 -4.83 15.03 -8.30
N ASP A 282 -5.78 15.23 -7.39
CA ASP A 282 -5.66 16.15 -6.26
C ASP A 282 -5.44 15.33 -4.99
N LEU A 283 -4.48 15.77 -4.17
CA LEU A 283 -4.25 15.23 -2.84
C LEU A 283 -4.49 16.30 -1.79
N ILE A 284 -5.52 16.10 -0.97
CA ILE A 284 -6.02 17.08 -0.01
C ILE A 284 -5.84 16.50 1.39
N THR A 285 -4.89 17.03 2.16
CA THR A 285 -4.67 16.63 3.56
C THR A 285 -5.23 17.70 4.50
N ILE A 286 -6.08 17.30 5.43
CA ILE A 286 -6.66 18.15 6.47
C ILE A 286 -6.27 17.61 7.84
N ASN A 287 -5.54 18.43 8.59
CA ASN A 287 -5.21 18.15 9.98
C ASN A 287 -6.37 18.55 10.90
N LYS A 288 -6.81 17.63 11.76
CA LYS A 288 -7.96 17.77 12.66
C LYS A 288 -9.20 18.27 11.91
N PRO A 289 -9.73 17.50 10.95
CA PRO A 289 -10.89 17.91 10.18
C PRO A 289 -12.11 18.14 11.09
N MET A 290 -13.01 19.03 10.67
CA MET A 290 -14.28 19.23 11.34
C MET A 290 -15.16 17.99 11.22
N ALA A 291 -15.78 17.57 12.31
CA ALA A 291 -16.78 16.51 12.29
C ALA A 291 -18.03 16.96 11.50
N GLY A 292 -18.59 16.04 10.73
CA GLY A 292 -19.75 16.24 9.86
C GLY A 292 -19.55 15.71 8.45
N GLU A 293 -20.51 16.02 7.58
CA GLU A 293 -20.46 15.62 6.17
C GLU A 293 -19.61 16.59 5.35
N TRP A 294 -18.54 16.08 4.75
CA TRP A 294 -17.74 16.79 3.74
C TRP A 294 -18.20 16.36 2.35
N THR A 295 -18.24 17.28 1.40
CA THR A 295 -18.60 16.99 0.00
C THR A 295 -17.45 17.36 -0.93
N VAL A 296 -17.03 16.40 -1.77
CA VAL A 296 -16.04 16.61 -2.82
C VAL A 296 -16.75 16.94 -4.13
N ASP A 297 -16.53 18.12 -4.66
CA ASP A 297 -17.01 18.48 -5.99
C ASP A 297 -15.94 18.12 -7.02
N ALA A 298 -16.08 16.92 -7.58
CA ALA A 298 -15.19 16.37 -8.60
C ALA A 298 -15.91 15.26 -9.37
N GLU A 299 -15.36 14.88 -10.53
CA GLU A 299 -15.82 13.68 -11.22
C GLU A 299 -15.68 12.43 -10.34
N LEU A 300 -16.70 11.58 -10.37
CA LEU A 300 -16.70 10.30 -9.68
C LEU A 300 -15.65 9.37 -10.30
N ASP A 301 -14.78 8.82 -9.46
CA ASP A 301 -13.84 7.78 -9.82
C ASP A 301 -13.83 6.69 -8.71
N PRO A 302 -13.97 5.40 -9.06
CA PRO A 302 -14.02 4.30 -8.09
C PRO A 302 -12.69 4.11 -7.34
N ASP A 303 -11.57 4.62 -7.85
CA ASP A 303 -10.29 4.58 -7.17
C ASP A 303 -10.03 5.80 -6.28
N ASN A 304 -10.97 6.75 -6.18
CA ASN A 304 -10.87 7.81 -5.17
C ASN A 304 -10.78 7.16 -3.78
N ARG A 305 -9.91 7.72 -2.94
CA ARG A 305 -9.65 7.21 -1.58
C ARG A 305 -9.80 8.30 -0.56
N VAL A 306 -10.33 7.91 0.59
CA VAL A 306 -10.37 8.72 1.79
C VAL A 306 -9.59 7.97 2.84
N MET A 307 -8.40 8.46 3.17
CA MET A 307 -7.51 7.86 4.16
C MET A 307 -7.56 8.68 5.44
N VAL A 308 -7.51 8.02 6.59
CA VAL A 308 -7.60 8.68 7.89
C VAL A 308 -6.53 8.19 8.86
N VAL A 309 -6.09 9.10 9.72
CA VAL A 309 -5.32 8.79 10.91
C VAL A 309 -6.24 8.91 12.11
N THR A 310 -6.50 7.80 12.81
CA THR A 310 -7.34 7.73 14.01
C THR A 310 -6.75 6.74 15.02
N ASP A 311 -7.18 6.85 16.27
CA ASP A 311 -6.87 5.88 17.34
C ASP A 311 -7.72 4.60 17.24
N LEU A 312 -8.79 4.62 16.45
CA LEU A 312 -9.61 3.46 16.13
C LEU A 312 -8.93 2.64 15.02
N LYS A 313 -8.71 1.35 15.28
CA LYS A 313 -8.00 0.44 14.39
C LYS A 313 -8.81 -0.82 14.17
N VAL A 314 -8.81 -1.30 12.93
CA VAL A 314 -9.29 -2.65 12.61
C VAL A 314 -8.09 -3.58 12.61
N ARG A 315 -8.13 -4.61 13.45
CA ARG A 315 -7.10 -5.67 13.47
C ARG A 315 -7.74 -6.96 13.00
N ALA A 316 -7.27 -7.45 11.87
CA ALA A 316 -7.73 -8.70 11.30
C ALA A 316 -6.59 -9.71 11.20
N SER A 317 -6.91 -10.99 11.33
CA SER A 317 -5.97 -12.06 10.99
C SER A 317 -5.60 -11.97 9.51
N ARG A 318 -4.33 -12.23 9.18
CA ARG A 318 -3.92 -12.32 7.77
C ARG A 318 -4.42 -13.63 7.18
N LEU A 319 -5.09 -13.55 6.04
CA LEU A 319 -5.39 -14.72 5.24
C LEU A 319 -4.14 -15.12 4.45
N PRO A 320 -3.83 -16.43 4.32
CA PRO A 320 -2.78 -16.89 3.43
C PRO A 320 -3.04 -16.42 2.00
N ASN A 321 -1.98 -16.00 1.30
CA ASN A 321 -2.07 -15.65 -0.12
C ASN A 321 -2.41 -16.87 -1.00
N LEU A 322 -2.22 -18.09 -0.48
CA LEU A 322 -2.59 -19.34 -1.13
C LEU A 322 -3.52 -20.11 -0.20
N MET A 323 -4.77 -20.29 -0.62
CA MET A 323 -5.74 -21.18 0.02
C MET A 323 -6.30 -22.14 -1.02
N LEU A 324 -6.35 -23.42 -0.68
CA LEU A 324 -7.00 -24.46 -1.46
C LEU A 324 -8.51 -24.35 -1.31
N ALA A 325 -9.27 -24.91 -2.26
CA ALA A 325 -10.73 -24.80 -2.26
C ALA A 325 -11.41 -25.37 -0.99
N GLU A 326 -10.74 -26.30 -0.31
CA GLU A 326 -11.23 -26.95 0.91
C GLU A 326 -10.52 -26.47 2.19
N ASP A 327 -9.64 -25.46 2.08
CA ASP A 327 -9.02 -24.87 3.27
C ASP A 327 -10.07 -24.14 4.12
N VAL A 328 -10.16 -24.53 5.38
CA VAL A 328 -10.91 -23.80 6.40
C VAL A 328 -9.92 -22.98 7.21
N VAL A 329 -9.92 -21.67 6.99
CA VAL A 329 -9.07 -20.73 7.74
C VAL A 329 -9.93 -19.94 8.69
N ALA A 330 -9.61 -20.01 9.98
CA ALA A 330 -10.22 -19.15 10.98
C ALA A 330 -9.78 -17.70 10.72
N PHE A 331 -10.75 -16.80 10.58
CA PHE A 331 -10.53 -15.39 10.36
C PHE A 331 -11.21 -14.61 11.48
N TYR A 332 -10.46 -13.73 12.14
CA TYR A 332 -10.94 -12.92 13.24
C TYR A 332 -10.76 -11.45 12.91
N VAL A 333 -11.66 -10.61 13.41
CA VAL A 333 -11.61 -9.15 13.25
C VAL A 333 -11.94 -8.52 14.59
N GLU A 334 -10.99 -7.78 15.15
CA GLU A 334 -11.21 -6.98 16.35
C GLU A 334 -11.12 -5.49 16.03
N LEU A 335 -11.97 -4.70 16.68
CA LEU A 335 -11.84 -3.25 16.72
C LEU A 335 -11.06 -2.87 17.97
N ALA A 336 -10.04 -2.04 17.82
CA ALA A 336 -9.22 -1.57 18.93
C ALA A 336 -9.16 -0.04 18.96
N GLU A 337 -9.26 0.54 20.15
CA GLU A 337 -9.03 1.97 20.37
C GLU A 337 -7.84 2.14 21.31
N LYS A 338 -6.85 2.97 20.92
CA LYS A 338 -5.63 3.22 21.72
C LYS A 338 -4.96 1.91 22.16
N GLY A 339 -4.96 0.92 21.26
CA GLY A 339 -4.36 -0.39 21.46
C GLY A 339 -5.19 -1.39 22.27
N LYS A 340 -6.36 -1.01 22.79
CA LYS A 340 -7.25 -1.89 23.56
C LYS A 340 -8.44 -2.34 22.73
N THR A 341 -8.74 -3.64 22.73
CA THR A 341 -9.92 -4.20 22.07
C THR A 341 -11.21 -3.60 22.64
N ILE A 342 -12.10 -3.16 21.76
CA ILE A 342 -13.41 -2.65 22.12
C ILE A 342 -14.34 -3.83 22.39
N ARG A 343 -14.83 -3.93 23.63
CA ARG A 343 -15.71 -5.01 24.10
C ARG A 343 -17.07 -4.50 24.59
N LYS A 344 -17.41 -3.25 24.28
CA LYS A 344 -18.64 -2.61 24.76
C LYS A 344 -19.82 -3.12 23.92
N PRO A 345 -20.77 -3.89 24.49
CA PRO A 345 -21.87 -4.46 23.72
C PRO A 345 -22.69 -3.37 23.02
N GLU A 346 -22.95 -2.24 23.68
CA GLU A 346 -23.73 -1.15 23.10
C GLU A 346 -23.06 -0.53 21.86
N PHE A 347 -21.73 -0.69 21.71
CA PHE A 347 -21.02 -0.27 20.52
C PHE A 347 -21.02 -1.35 19.45
N LEU A 348 -20.74 -2.60 19.83
CA LEU A 348 -20.68 -3.74 18.91
C LEU A 348 -22.03 -4.01 18.22
N ASP A 349 -23.15 -3.71 18.88
CA ASP A 349 -24.51 -3.77 18.30
C ASP A 349 -24.68 -2.89 17.04
N PHE A 350 -23.86 -1.84 16.87
CA PHE A 350 -23.88 -0.95 15.71
C PHE A 350 -22.83 -1.27 14.66
N VAL A 351 -21.99 -2.28 14.89
CA VAL A 351 -20.92 -2.70 14.00
C VAL A 351 -21.39 -3.89 13.18
N SER A 352 -21.14 -3.87 11.87
CA SER A 352 -21.32 -5.03 11.00
C SER A 352 -20.03 -5.29 10.25
N VAL A 353 -19.46 -6.47 10.50
CA VAL A 353 -18.25 -6.94 9.83
C VAL A 353 -18.62 -7.98 8.79
N SER A 354 -18.08 -7.83 7.60
CA SER A 354 -18.26 -8.82 6.53
C SER A 354 -16.98 -8.99 5.72
N LEU A 355 -16.69 -10.24 5.35
CA LEU A 355 -15.64 -10.61 4.42
C LEU A 355 -16.22 -10.67 3.00
N GLU A 356 -15.58 -10.02 2.04
CA GLU A 356 -15.98 -10.09 0.64
C GLU A 356 -14.98 -10.89 -0.19
N ARG A 357 -15.47 -11.97 -0.81
CA ARG A 357 -14.68 -12.82 -1.69
C ARG A 357 -15.07 -12.56 -3.14
N SER A 358 -14.09 -12.29 -3.99
CA SER A 358 -14.31 -12.14 -5.44
C SER A 358 -13.35 -13.06 -6.20
N GLY A 359 -13.85 -14.02 -6.95
CA GLY A 359 -13.04 -14.88 -7.82
C GLY A 359 -13.02 -14.35 -9.26
N HIS A 360 -12.02 -14.73 -10.06
CA HIS A 360 -12.05 -14.43 -11.50
C HIS A 360 -13.27 -15.11 -12.13
N GLY A 361 -14.31 -14.34 -12.46
CA GLY A 361 -15.56 -14.85 -13.04
C GLY A 361 -16.63 -15.33 -12.04
N GLU A 362 -16.40 -15.22 -10.74
CA GLU A 362 -17.44 -15.48 -9.71
C GLU A 362 -18.14 -14.19 -9.27
N HIS A 363 -19.43 -14.29 -8.93
CA HIS A 363 -20.12 -13.21 -8.23
C HIS A 363 -19.49 -12.98 -6.85
N GLN A 364 -19.37 -11.70 -6.47
CA GLN A 364 -18.92 -11.28 -5.16
C GLN A 364 -19.77 -11.93 -4.07
N LYS A 365 -19.13 -12.73 -3.20
CA LYS A 365 -19.79 -13.39 -2.08
C LYS A 365 -19.44 -12.66 -0.79
N THR A 366 -20.45 -12.14 -0.11
CA THR A 366 -20.33 -11.53 1.22
C THR A 366 -20.55 -12.59 2.29
N ILE A 367 -19.59 -12.76 3.19
CA ILE A 367 -19.64 -13.69 4.32
C ILE A 367 -19.70 -12.83 5.59
N PRO A 368 -20.78 -12.91 6.40
CA PRO A 368 -20.84 -12.19 7.66
C PRO A 368 -19.82 -12.75 8.65
N VAL A 369 -19.21 -11.87 9.45
CA VAL A 369 -18.36 -12.25 10.59
C VAL A 369 -19.17 -11.95 11.85
N THR A 370 -19.29 -12.93 12.74
CA THR A 370 -20.15 -12.87 13.93
C THR A 370 -19.36 -13.19 15.21
N ASP A 371 -19.70 -12.48 16.28
CA ASP A 371 -19.18 -12.64 17.65
C ASP A 371 -20.29 -13.24 18.54
N ASP A 372 -20.68 -14.48 18.23
CA ASP A 372 -21.86 -15.17 18.77
C ASP A 372 -21.54 -16.44 19.56
N GLY A 373 -20.27 -16.80 19.67
CA GLY A 373 -19.77 -18.01 20.33
C GLY A 373 -20.15 -19.30 19.61
N VAL A 374 -20.46 -19.24 18.30
CA VAL A 374 -20.86 -20.40 17.50
C VAL A 374 -19.78 -20.77 16.46
N GLY A 375 -19.65 -22.07 16.19
CA GLY A 375 -18.79 -22.58 15.13
C GLY A 375 -17.30 -22.38 15.42
N GLN A 376 -16.66 -21.46 14.70
CA GLN A 376 -15.23 -21.13 14.86
C GLN A 376 -15.00 -20.00 15.86
N ASP A 377 -16.05 -19.30 16.26
CA ASP A 377 -16.01 -18.38 17.39
C ASP A 377 -16.19 -19.17 18.70
N LYS A 378 -15.23 -19.05 19.61
CA LYS A 378 -15.21 -19.77 20.88
C LYS A 378 -15.91 -19.00 22.00
N HIS A 379 -16.07 -17.69 21.88
CA HIS A 379 -16.53 -16.81 22.96
C HIS A 379 -17.38 -15.66 22.44
N ALA A 380 -18.69 -15.71 22.72
CA ALA A 380 -19.60 -14.62 22.35
C ALA A 380 -19.29 -13.31 23.10
N ASN A 381 -19.44 -12.20 22.39
CA ASN A 381 -19.25 -10.81 22.85
C ASN A 381 -17.84 -10.51 23.39
N ASP A 382 -16.81 -11.20 22.88
CA ASP A 382 -15.43 -10.95 23.29
C ASP A 382 -14.71 -9.90 22.43
N GLY A 383 -15.40 -9.43 21.37
CA GLY A 383 -15.00 -8.41 20.42
C GLY A 383 -14.11 -8.92 19.28
N ARG A 384 -14.17 -10.21 18.90
CA ARG A 384 -13.29 -10.83 17.90
C ARG A 384 -13.96 -11.66 16.81
#